data_AF-A0A6N8R461-F1
#
_entry.id   AF-A0A6N8R461-F1
#
_cell.length_a   1.000
_cell.length_b   1.000
_cell.length_c   1.000
_cell.angle_alpha   90.00
_cell.angle_beta   90.00
_cell.angle_gamma   90.00
#
_symmetry.space_group_name_H-M   'P 1'
#
loop_
_entity.id
_entity.type
_entity.pdbx_description
1 polymer ?
#
loop_
_entity_poly.entity_id
_entity_poly.type
_entity_poly.pdbx_seq_one_letter_code
_entity_poly.pdbx_strand_id
1 'polypeptide(L)'
;VTVNGNLTNTSGAVSLQNGVAGDTLTVNGDYTGGGTLLLDSELNGDDSVSDQLVMNGNTAGNTTVVVNSITGIGEPTSTGIKVVDFAADPTQFQNNAQFSLAGSGYVNMGAYDYTLVEDNNDWYLRSQEVTPPSPPDPDPTPDPDPTPDPDPTPDPEPTPAYQPVLNAKVGGYLNNLRAANQAFMMERRDHAGGDGQTLNLRVIGGDYHYTAAGQLAQHEDTSTVQLSGDLFSGRWGTDGEWMLGIVGGYSDNQGDSRSNMTGTRADNQNHGYAVGLTSSWFQHGNQKQGAWLDSWLQYAWFSNDVSEQEDGTDHYHSSGIIASLEAGYQWLPGRGVVIEPQAQVIYQGVQQDDFTAANRARVSQSQGDDIQTRLGLHSEWRTAVHVIPTLDLNYYHDPHSTEIEEDGSTISDDAVKQRGEIKVGVTGNISQRVSLRGSVAWQKGSDDFAQTAGFLSMTVKW
;
A
#
# COMPACT_ATOMS: atom_id res chain seq x y z
N VAL A 1 -2.19 33.37 -29.87
CA VAL A 1 -1.52 34.69 -29.93
C VAL A 1 -0.20 34.56 -30.68
N THR A 2 0.20 35.55 -31.49
CA THR A 2 1.49 35.51 -32.22
C THR A 2 2.32 36.77 -31.95
N VAL A 3 3.59 36.59 -31.58
CA VAL A 3 4.59 37.63 -31.39
C VAL A 3 5.54 37.61 -32.60
N ASN A 4 5.44 38.63 -33.47
CA ASN A 4 6.27 38.76 -34.68
C ASN A 4 7.68 39.35 -34.40
N GLY A 5 8.29 38.96 -33.28
CA GLY A 5 9.58 39.45 -32.81
C GLY A 5 10.04 38.67 -31.58
N ASN A 6 11.05 39.18 -30.89
CA ASN A 6 11.60 38.50 -29.71
C ASN A 6 10.65 38.60 -28.51
N LEU A 7 10.59 37.54 -27.70
CA LEU A 7 9.90 37.51 -26.42
C LEU A 7 10.91 37.28 -25.30
N THR A 8 11.02 38.26 -24.39
CA THR A 8 11.87 38.15 -23.21
C THR A 8 11.01 38.17 -21.96
N ASN A 9 10.94 37.03 -21.26
CA ASN A 9 10.27 36.88 -19.98
C ASN A 9 11.27 36.41 -18.93
N THR A 10 12.02 37.32 -18.32
CA THR A 10 13.10 37.00 -17.37
C THR A 10 12.67 36.93 -15.91
N SER A 11 11.49 37.44 -15.56
CA SER A 11 10.96 37.42 -14.18
C SER A 11 9.44 37.63 -14.08
N GLY A 12 8.74 37.77 -15.22
CA GLY A 12 7.30 37.99 -15.27
C GLY A 12 6.51 36.70 -15.49
N ALA A 13 5.21 36.84 -15.70
CA ALA A 13 4.31 35.75 -16.03
C ALA A 13 3.73 35.96 -17.44
N VAL A 14 3.80 34.92 -18.26
CA VAL A 14 3.04 34.78 -19.50
C VAL A 14 1.91 33.79 -19.21
N SER A 15 0.67 34.22 -19.34
CA SER A 15 -0.49 33.39 -19.03
C SER A 15 -1.32 33.15 -20.28
N LEU A 16 -1.54 31.87 -20.58
CA LEU A 16 -2.55 31.39 -21.53
C LEU A 16 -3.82 30.92 -20.82
N GLN A 17 -3.78 30.84 -19.48
CA GLN A 17 -4.91 30.42 -18.66
C GLN A 17 -6.13 31.31 -18.84
N ASN A 18 -7.17 30.76 -19.45
CA ASN A 18 -8.45 31.40 -19.68
C ASN A 18 -9.63 30.53 -19.21
N GLY A 19 -9.35 29.35 -18.65
CA GLY A 19 -10.31 28.32 -18.25
C GLY A 19 -10.61 27.28 -19.33
N VAL A 20 -9.90 27.30 -20.46
CA VAL A 20 -10.09 26.41 -21.63
C VAL A 20 -8.71 26.12 -22.23
N ALA A 21 -8.40 24.84 -22.43
CA ALA A 21 -7.15 24.42 -23.06
C ALA A 21 -7.17 24.61 -24.60
N GLY A 22 -5.99 24.73 -25.19
CA GLY A 22 -5.77 24.74 -26.65
C GLY A 22 -5.30 26.08 -27.21
N ASP A 23 -5.01 27.05 -26.34
CA ASP A 23 -4.40 28.31 -26.75
C ASP A 23 -2.95 28.11 -27.18
N THR A 24 -2.56 28.75 -28.29
CA THR A 24 -1.16 28.71 -28.75
C THR A 24 -0.53 30.09 -28.69
N LEU A 25 0.62 30.21 -28.02
CA LEU A 25 1.51 31.36 -28.13
C LEU A 25 2.66 31.05 -29.09
N THR A 26 2.68 31.72 -30.23
CA THR A 26 3.78 31.59 -31.21
C THR A 26 4.74 32.76 -31.13
N VAL A 27 6.03 32.49 -30.95
CA VAL A 27 7.12 33.48 -30.96
C VAL A 27 7.94 33.30 -32.24
N ASN A 28 7.85 34.28 -33.15
CA ASN A 28 8.55 34.24 -34.44
C ASN A 28 9.97 34.82 -34.41
N GLY A 29 10.40 35.40 -33.29
CA GLY A 29 11.79 35.79 -33.02
C GLY A 29 12.42 34.92 -31.92
N ASP A 30 13.47 35.42 -31.27
CA ASP A 30 14.14 34.70 -30.19
C ASP A 30 13.31 34.70 -28.90
N TYR A 31 13.30 33.58 -28.18
CA TYR A 31 12.70 33.43 -26.86
C TYR A 31 13.78 33.46 -25.76
N THR A 32 13.57 34.27 -24.73
CA THR A 32 14.44 34.28 -23.54
C THR A 32 13.59 34.14 -22.29
N GLY A 33 13.67 32.96 -21.66
CA GLY A 33 13.00 32.59 -20.42
C GLY A 33 13.73 33.05 -19.15
N GLY A 34 13.09 32.82 -18.01
CA GLY A 34 13.52 33.25 -16.66
C GLY A 34 12.33 33.50 -15.72
N GLY A 35 11.14 33.71 -16.29
CA GLY A 35 9.87 33.87 -15.58
C GLY A 35 8.96 32.63 -15.67
N THR A 36 7.67 32.84 -15.46
CA THR A 36 6.64 31.80 -15.42
C THR A 36 5.80 31.76 -16.69
N LEU A 37 5.48 30.55 -17.16
CA LEU A 37 4.49 30.25 -18.19
C LEU A 37 3.30 29.55 -17.53
N LEU A 38 2.10 30.09 -17.66
CA LEU A 38 0.88 29.51 -17.10
C LEU A 38 0.02 28.97 -18.24
N LEU A 39 -0.30 27.67 -18.18
CA LEU A 39 -1.01 26.90 -19.20
C LEU A 39 -2.29 26.28 -18.61
N ASP A 40 -3.32 26.15 -19.42
CA ASP A 40 -4.45 25.24 -19.20
C ASP A 40 -4.23 23.93 -19.96
N SER A 41 -4.48 22.79 -19.32
CA SER A 41 -4.37 21.46 -19.96
C SER A 41 -5.52 20.55 -19.56
N GLU A 42 -5.97 19.73 -20.50
CA GLU A 42 -6.66 18.48 -20.19
C GLU A 42 -5.64 17.40 -19.82
N LEU A 43 -6.02 16.42 -18.99
CA LEU A 43 -5.17 15.31 -18.56
C LEU A 43 -5.93 13.97 -18.68
N ASN A 44 -6.10 13.51 -19.92
CA ASN A 44 -6.80 12.27 -20.33
C ASN A 44 -5.95 11.47 -21.34
N GLY A 45 -4.64 11.38 -21.11
CA GLY A 45 -3.73 10.63 -21.98
C GLY A 45 -3.15 11.46 -23.12
N ASP A 46 -2.51 10.79 -24.09
CA ASP A 46 -1.63 11.41 -25.11
C ASP A 46 -2.32 12.46 -25.99
N ASP A 47 -3.60 12.26 -26.31
CA ASP A 47 -4.37 13.14 -27.21
C ASP A 47 -5.01 14.35 -26.50
N SER A 48 -4.65 14.59 -25.23
CA SER A 48 -5.23 15.69 -24.44
C SER A 48 -4.96 17.05 -25.06
N VAL A 49 -5.98 17.92 -25.06
CA VAL A 49 -5.82 19.31 -25.51
C VAL A 49 -5.04 20.09 -24.45
N SER A 50 -4.03 20.85 -24.87
CA SER A 50 -3.22 21.67 -23.98
C SER A 50 -2.86 22.99 -24.63
N ASP A 51 -2.68 24.01 -23.79
CA ASP A 51 -2.06 25.25 -24.23
C ASP A 51 -0.59 25.02 -24.59
N GLN A 52 -0.11 25.76 -25.60
CA GLN A 52 1.22 25.53 -26.17
C GLN A 52 2.02 26.81 -26.36
N LEU A 53 3.31 26.74 -26.02
CA LEU A 53 4.32 27.71 -26.44
C LEU A 53 5.07 27.17 -27.67
N VAL A 54 4.97 27.86 -28.80
CA VAL A 54 5.68 27.55 -30.05
C VAL A 54 6.79 28.56 -30.30
N MET A 55 8.03 28.10 -30.49
CA MET A 55 9.21 28.94 -30.66
C MET A 55 9.89 28.69 -32.01
N ASN A 56 10.00 29.74 -32.83
CA ASN A 56 10.56 29.67 -34.19
C ASN A 56 11.95 30.34 -34.34
N GLY A 57 12.58 30.76 -33.23
CA GLY A 57 13.89 31.41 -33.19
C GLY A 57 14.83 30.78 -32.16
N ASN A 58 15.94 31.46 -31.80
CA ASN A 58 16.82 30.92 -30.76
C ASN A 58 16.13 30.97 -29.39
N THR A 59 16.39 29.98 -28.54
CA THR A 59 15.83 29.91 -27.19
C THR A 59 16.94 29.93 -26.13
N ALA A 60 16.69 30.55 -24.99
CA ALA A 60 17.61 30.56 -23.86
C ALA A 60 16.86 30.77 -22.53
N GLY A 61 17.49 30.40 -21.42
CA GLY A 61 16.99 30.66 -20.06
C GLY A 61 16.02 29.60 -19.53
N ASN A 62 15.69 29.69 -18.25
CA ASN A 62 14.92 28.67 -17.55
C ASN A 62 13.50 29.19 -17.27
N THR A 63 12.47 28.49 -17.73
CA THR A 63 11.08 28.89 -17.55
C THR A 63 10.39 27.95 -16.58
N THR A 64 9.70 28.49 -15.58
CA THR A 64 8.82 27.71 -14.72
C THR A 64 7.44 27.58 -15.37
N VAL A 65 6.93 26.36 -15.48
CA VAL A 65 5.61 26.06 -16.07
C VAL A 65 4.62 25.77 -14.95
N VAL A 66 3.49 26.48 -14.94
CA VAL A 66 2.35 26.19 -14.07
C VAL A 66 1.23 25.67 -14.96
N VAL A 67 0.80 24.44 -14.71
CA VAL A 67 -0.32 23.83 -15.43
C VAL A 67 -1.56 23.91 -14.55
N ASN A 68 -2.65 24.41 -15.11
CA ASN A 68 -3.96 24.36 -14.52
C ASN A 68 -4.77 23.27 -15.23
N SER A 69 -5.07 22.21 -14.50
CA SER A 69 -5.83 21.07 -15.02
C SER A 69 -7.31 21.45 -15.16
N ILE A 70 -7.80 21.58 -16.39
CA ILE A 70 -9.18 22.03 -16.67
C ILE A 70 -10.18 20.87 -16.59
N THR A 71 -9.83 19.73 -17.18
CA THR A 71 -10.62 18.49 -17.15
C THR A 71 -9.73 17.28 -17.25
N GLY A 72 -10.22 16.17 -16.72
CA GLY A 72 -9.70 14.84 -16.98
C GLY A 72 -9.72 13.96 -15.75
N ILE A 73 -9.48 12.68 -15.97
CA ILE A 73 -9.46 11.63 -14.95
C ILE A 73 -8.04 11.18 -14.60
N GLY A 74 -7.05 11.65 -15.36
CA GLY A 74 -5.68 11.14 -15.29
C GLY A 74 -5.58 9.79 -15.97
N GLU A 75 -4.80 9.73 -17.05
CA GLU A 75 -4.52 8.49 -17.79
C GLU A 75 -3.01 8.38 -18.09
N PRO A 76 -2.48 7.15 -18.23
CA PRO A 76 -1.11 6.94 -18.65
C PRO A 76 -0.85 7.52 -20.05
N THR A 77 0.24 8.25 -20.21
CA THR A 77 0.70 8.81 -21.49
C THR A 77 1.96 8.10 -21.98
N SER A 78 1.96 7.59 -23.20
CA SER A 78 3.17 7.01 -23.80
C SER A 78 3.97 8.04 -24.60
N THR A 79 3.29 8.92 -25.32
CA THR A 79 3.91 10.02 -26.09
C THR A 79 4.03 11.30 -25.26
N GLY A 80 3.04 11.56 -24.40
CA GLY A 80 2.94 12.77 -23.60
C GLY A 80 2.15 13.89 -24.28
N ILE A 81 1.68 14.82 -23.47
CA ILE A 81 0.86 15.96 -23.88
C ILE A 81 1.80 17.13 -24.20
N LYS A 82 1.89 17.53 -25.47
CA LYS A 82 2.84 18.59 -25.88
C LYS A 82 2.42 19.95 -25.32
N VAL A 83 3.35 20.60 -24.60
CA VAL A 83 3.15 21.94 -24.00
C VAL A 83 4.15 22.98 -24.50
N VAL A 84 5.31 22.54 -25.00
CA VAL A 84 6.30 23.42 -25.64
C VAL A 84 6.79 22.78 -26.94
N ASP A 85 6.75 23.56 -28.02
CA ASP A 85 7.16 23.16 -29.36
C ASP A 85 8.32 24.05 -29.85
N PHE A 86 9.48 23.44 -30.11
CA PHE A 86 10.59 24.08 -30.79
C PHE A 86 10.49 23.81 -32.30
N ALA A 87 9.66 24.61 -32.97
CA ALA A 87 9.37 24.49 -34.39
C ALA A 87 10.48 25.07 -35.31
N ALA A 88 11.50 25.72 -34.74
CA ALA A 88 12.59 26.30 -35.52
C ALA A 88 13.51 25.23 -36.13
N ASP A 89 14.13 25.54 -37.29
CA ASP A 89 15.12 24.65 -37.91
C ASP A 89 16.35 24.50 -37.00
N PRO A 90 16.64 23.31 -36.45
CA PRO A 90 17.74 23.11 -35.51
C PRO A 90 19.13 23.28 -36.16
N THR A 91 19.21 23.37 -37.49
CA THR A 91 20.46 23.70 -38.20
C THR A 91 20.73 25.21 -38.23
N GLN A 92 19.72 26.03 -37.98
CA GLN A 92 19.79 27.50 -38.04
C GLN A 92 19.67 28.16 -36.67
N PHE A 93 18.93 27.54 -35.74
CA PHE A 93 18.60 28.11 -34.44
C PHE A 93 19.01 27.18 -33.30
N GLN A 94 19.41 27.76 -32.18
CA GLN A 94 19.81 27.02 -30.98
C GLN A 94 18.64 26.89 -30.01
N ASN A 95 18.40 25.68 -29.50
CA ASN A 95 17.46 25.42 -28.42
C ASN A 95 18.20 25.28 -27.08
N ASN A 96 18.39 26.37 -26.35
CA ASN A 96 19.06 26.38 -25.04
C ASN A 96 18.12 26.78 -23.90
N ALA A 97 16.81 26.89 -24.14
CA ALA A 97 15.84 27.08 -23.07
C ALA A 97 15.61 25.77 -22.31
N GLN A 98 15.28 25.89 -21.03
CA GLN A 98 14.93 24.76 -20.17
C GLN A 98 13.61 25.06 -19.49
N PHE A 99 12.82 24.02 -19.25
CA PHE A 99 11.50 24.13 -18.63
C PHE A 99 11.43 23.21 -17.41
N SER A 100 10.69 23.66 -16.40
CA SER A 100 10.47 22.89 -15.17
C SER A 100 9.08 23.20 -14.63
N LEU A 101 8.39 22.21 -14.09
CA LEU A 101 7.11 22.44 -13.43
C LEU A 101 7.32 23.23 -12.15
N ALA A 102 6.32 24.06 -11.81
CA ALA A 102 6.25 24.75 -10.54
C ALA A 102 6.06 23.76 -9.37
N GLY A 103 6.23 24.27 -8.15
CA GLY A 103 6.04 23.48 -6.94
C GLY A 103 7.02 22.32 -6.85
N SER A 104 6.49 21.13 -6.62
CA SER A 104 7.26 19.92 -6.39
C SER A 104 7.64 19.15 -7.68
N GLY A 105 7.38 19.73 -8.87
CA GLY A 105 7.87 19.21 -10.15
C GLY A 105 6.95 18.23 -10.87
N TYR A 106 5.69 18.12 -10.43
CA TYR A 106 4.65 17.29 -11.03
C TYR A 106 3.30 18.01 -11.02
N VAL A 107 2.35 17.46 -11.77
CA VAL A 107 0.94 17.85 -11.75
C VAL A 107 0.14 16.59 -11.44
N ASN A 108 -0.64 16.62 -10.37
CA ASN A 108 -1.45 15.48 -9.99
C ASN A 108 -2.77 15.44 -10.79
N MET A 109 -3.14 14.25 -11.27
CA MET A 109 -4.49 13.99 -11.75
C MET A 109 -4.84 12.50 -11.57
N GLY A 110 -5.88 12.25 -10.79
CA GLY A 110 -6.29 10.89 -10.43
C GLY A 110 -5.13 10.10 -9.82
N ALA A 111 -4.96 8.88 -10.31
CA ALA A 111 -3.93 7.96 -9.83
C ALA A 111 -2.49 8.34 -10.24
N TYR A 112 -2.30 9.38 -11.06
CA TYR A 112 -1.03 9.62 -11.75
C TYR A 112 -0.41 10.99 -11.48
N ASP A 113 0.92 11.00 -11.41
CA ASP A 113 1.72 12.22 -11.42
C ASP A 113 2.24 12.49 -12.83
N TYR A 114 1.89 13.64 -13.39
CA TYR A 114 2.43 14.12 -14.67
C TYR A 114 3.70 14.94 -14.44
N THR A 115 4.80 14.52 -15.04
CA THR A 115 6.08 15.23 -15.01
C THR A 115 6.37 15.86 -16.37
N LEU A 116 7.26 16.85 -16.40
CA LEU A 116 7.66 17.49 -17.65
C LEU A 116 8.93 16.83 -18.20
N VAL A 117 8.82 16.28 -19.41
CA VAL A 117 9.89 15.53 -20.08
C VAL A 117 10.24 16.20 -21.40
N GLU A 118 11.53 16.42 -21.61
CA GLU A 118 12.07 16.86 -22.90
C GLU A 118 12.24 15.66 -23.84
N ASP A 119 11.63 15.72 -25.02
CA ASP A 119 11.76 14.71 -26.06
C ASP A 119 11.88 15.37 -27.44
N ASN A 120 12.91 15.00 -28.21
CA ASN A 120 13.21 15.57 -29.52
C ASN A 120 13.19 17.12 -29.58
N ASN A 121 13.69 17.79 -28.53
CA ASN A 121 13.73 19.26 -28.35
C ASN A 121 12.38 19.93 -28.01
N ASP A 122 11.30 19.16 -27.91
CA ASP A 122 9.99 19.59 -27.44
C ASP A 122 9.78 19.18 -25.97
N TRP A 123 8.81 19.78 -25.30
CA TRP A 123 8.47 19.41 -23.91
C TRP A 123 7.04 18.91 -23.80
N TYR A 124 6.89 17.80 -23.09
CA TYR A 124 5.64 17.08 -22.92
C TYR A 124 5.35 16.85 -21.44
N LEU A 125 4.07 16.89 -21.06
CA LEU A 125 3.61 16.31 -19.79
C LEU A 125 3.47 14.81 -19.96
N ARG A 126 4.11 14.02 -19.10
CA ARG A 126 4.07 12.56 -19.12
C ARG A 126 3.77 11.96 -17.75
N SER A 127 2.86 10.99 -17.70
CA SER A 127 2.50 10.15 -16.56
C SER A 127 3.08 8.73 -16.64
N GLN A 128 4.07 8.51 -17.51
CA GLN A 128 4.83 7.26 -17.61
C GLN A 128 6.32 7.55 -17.72
N GLU A 129 7.14 6.69 -17.12
CA GLU A 129 8.58 6.64 -17.38
C GLU A 129 8.94 5.48 -18.30
N VAL A 130 9.99 5.69 -19.10
CA VAL A 130 10.57 4.65 -19.97
C VAL A 130 11.56 3.85 -19.15
N THR A 131 11.23 2.59 -18.87
CA THR A 131 12.17 1.66 -18.26
C THR A 131 13.08 1.10 -19.36
N PRO A 132 14.41 1.29 -19.30
CA PRO A 132 15.31 0.71 -20.28
C PRO A 132 15.14 -0.81 -20.31
N PRO A 133 15.15 -1.44 -21.50
CA PRO A 133 15.04 -2.90 -21.57
C PRO A 133 16.16 -3.56 -20.77
N SER A 134 15.82 -4.58 -19.98
CA SER A 134 16.84 -5.38 -19.30
C SER A 134 17.76 -6.02 -20.35
N PRO A 135 19.08 -6.07 -20.12
CA PRO A 135 19.99 -6.73 -21.05
C PRO A 135 19.57 -8.19 -21.22
N PRO A 136 19.64 -8.75 -22.44
CA PRO A 136 19.28 -10.14 -22.69
C PRO A 136 20.09 -11.06 -21.79
N ASP A 137 19.44 -12.10 -21.27
CA ASP A 137 20.12 -13.14 -20.51
C ASP A 137 21.27 -13.72 -21.36
N PRO A 138 22.45 -14.01 -20.76
CA PRO A 138 23.54 -14.61 -21.49
C PRO A 138 23.10 -15.96 -22.07
N ASP A 139 23.24 -16.08 -23.39
CA ASP A 139 22.92 -17.28 -24.15
C ASP A 139 23.51 -18.52 -23.44
N PRO A 140 22.71 -19.58 -23.17
CA PRO A 140 23.23 -20.78 -22.54
C PRO A 140 24.42 -21.31 -23.32
N THR A 141 25.51 -21.60 -22.61
CA THR A 141 26.73 -22.16 -23.22
C THR A 141 26.36 -23.41 -24.04
N PRO A 142 26.72 -23.49 -25.34
CA PRO A 142 26.36 -24.62 -26.18
C PRO A 142 26.85 -25.94 -25.58
N ASP A 143 25.94 -26.87 -25.33
CA ASP A 143 26.26 -28.26 -25.01
C ASP A 143 26.89 -28.91 -26.26
N PRO A 144 28.05 -29.59 -26.18
CA PRO A 144 28.66 -30.18 -27.36
C PRO A 144 27.89 -31.43 -27.82
N ASP A 145 26.87 -31.25 -28.66
CA ASP A 145 26.23 -32.34 -29.41
C ASP A 145 26.35 -32.11 -30.93
N PRO A 146 26.57 -33.15 -31.77
CA PRO A 146 26.95 -33.02 -33.16
C PRO A 146 25.72 -33.11 -34.08
N THR A 147 24.86 -32.10 -34.05
CA THR A 147 23.94 -31.82 -35.17
C THR A 147 23.77 -30.31 -35.32
N PRO A 148 23.90 -29.72 -36.52
CA PRO A 148 23.60 -28.32 -36.71
C PRO A 148 22.07 -28.14 -36.60
N ASP A 149 21.62 -27.53 -35.50
CA ASP A 149 20.28 -26.97 -35.42
C ASP A 149 20.19 -25.78 -36.39
N PRO A 150 19.02 -25.47 -36.99
CA PRO A 150 18.86 -24.28 -37.79
C PRO A 150 19.10 -23.04 -36.93
N ASP A 151 19.76 -22.02 -37.50
CA ASP A 151 20.02 -20.74 -36.83
C ASP A 151 18.74 -20.23 -36.13
N PRO A 152 18.79 -19.93 -34.82
CA PRO A 152 17.66 -19.34 -34.14
C PRO A 152 17.32 -18.01 -34.82
N THR A 153 16.04 -17.78 -35.07
CA THR A 153 15.55 -16.48 -35.52
C THR A 153 15.97 -15.43 -34.49
N PRO A 154 16.52 -14.27 -34.91
CA PRO A 154 16.87 -13.19 -33.97
C PRO A 154 15.66 -12.86 -33.10
N ASP A 155 15.86 -12.85 -31.78
CA ASP A 155 14.82 -12.38 -30.88
C ASP A 155 14.42 -10.94 -31.25
N PRO A 156 13.12 -10.60 -31.23
CA PRO A 156 12.68 -9.24 -31.48
C PRO A 156 13.37 -8.27 -30.51
N GLU A 157 13.75 -7.08 -30.99
CA GLU A 157 14.30 -6.05 -30.12
C GLU A 157 13.34 -5.80 -28.93
N PRO A 158 13.85 -5.76 -27.69
CA PRO A 158 12.99 -5.58 -26.53
C PRO A 158 12.33 -4.19 -26.61
N THR A 159 11.01 -4.18 -26.60
CA THR A 159 10.22 -2.96 -26.58
C THR A 159 10.41 -2.27 -25.22
N PRO A 160 10.61 -0.94 -25.18
CA PRO A 160 10.66 -0.22 -23.91
C PRO A 160 9.38 -0.45 -23.12
N ALA A 161 9.52 -0.84 -21.86
CA ALA A 161 8.38 -0.94 -20.97
C ALA A 161 8.06 0.47 -20.45
N TYR A 162 6.81 0.89 -20.58
CA TYR A 162 6.32 2.13 -20.00
C TYR A 162 5.68 1.81 -18.65
N GLN A 163 6.23 2.34 -17.58
CA GLN A 163 5.67 2.19 -16.24
C GLN A 163 4.91 3.47 -15.87
N PRO A 164 3.62 3.37 -15.51
CA PRO A 164 2.88 4.52 -15.01
C PRO A 164 3.51 5.08 -13.74
N VAL A 165 3.54 6.40 -13.62
CA VAL A 165 4.02 7.13 -12.46
C VAL A 165 2.85 7.39 -11.54
N LEU A 166 2.76 6.64 -10.45
CA LEU A 166 1.65 6.70 -9.51
C LEU A 166 1.80 7.86 -8.52
N ASN A 167 0.67 8.47 -8.23
CA ASN A 167 0.49 9.42 -7.14
C ASN A 167 0.72 8.73 -5.78
N ALA A 168 1.45 9.38 -4.88
CA ALA A 168 1.68 8.91 -3.52
C ALA A 168 0.36 8.71 -2.71
N LYS A 169 -0.71 9.48 -2.99
CA LYS A 169 -2.02 9.29 -2.33
C LYS A 169 -2.62 7.91 -2.55
N VAL A 170 -2.42 7.31 -3.73
CA VAL A 170 -2.85 5.92 -4.02
C VAL A 170 -2.26 4.97 -2.99
N GLY A 171 -1.00 5.19 -2.64
CA GLY A 171 -0.33 4.41 -1.62
C GLY A 171 -0.86 4.66 -0.20
N GLY A 172 -1.27 5.89 0.11
CA GLY A 172 -1.96 6.21 1.37
C GLY A 172 -3.31 5.49 1.49
N TYR A 173 -4.08 5.40 0.40
CA TYR A 173 -5.35 4.64 0.39
C TYR A 173 -5.11 3.14 0.63
N LEU A 174 -4.10 2.56 -0.03
CA LEU A 174 -3.69 1.16 0.18
C LEU A 174 -3.24 0.89 1.62
N ASN A 175 -2.44 1.78 2.23
CA ASN A 175 -2.01 1.65 3.62
C ASN A 175 -3.19 1.66 4.58
N ASN A 176 -4.11 2.61 4.44
CA ASN A 176 -5.29 2.70 5.31
C ASN A 176 -6.16 1.44 5.21
N LEU A 177 -6.37 0.92 4.00
CA LEU A 177 -7.13 -0.30 3.78
C LEU A 177 -6.45 -1.55 4.36
N ARG A 178 -5.12 -1.65 4.21
CA ARG A 178 -4.31 -2.72 4.81
C ARG A 178 -4.37 -2.66 6.34
N ALA A 179 -4.14 -1.49 6.92
CA ALA A 179 -4.22 -1.28 8.36
C ALA A 179 -5.60 -1.67 8.90
N ALA A 180 -6.68 -1.26 8.23
CA ALA A 180 -8.04 -1.58 8.63
C ALA A 180 -8.34 -3.09 8.63
N ASN A 181 -7.84 -3.84 7.65
CA ASN A 181 -8.02 -5.30 7.59
C ASN A 181 -7.12 -6.07 8.57
N GLN A 182 -5.95 -5.53 8.95
CA GLN A 182 -4.99 -6.18 9.84
C GLN A 182 -5.17 -5.83 11.34
N ALA A 183 -5.74 -4.64 11.64
CA ALA A 183 -5.75 -4.05 12.98
C ALA A 183 -6.30 -4.96 14.08
N PHE A 184 -7.36 -5.72 13.77
CA PHE A 184 -8.12 -6.52 14.74
C PHE A 184 -7.96 -8.03 14.57
N MET A 185 -6.93 -8.48 13.85
CA MET A 185 -6.64 -9.90 13.70
C MET A 185 -6.27 -10.55 15.04
N MET A 186 -6.80 -11.75 15.26
CA MET A 186 -6.59 -12.52 16.49
C MET A 186 -6.18 -13.95 16.16
N GLU A 187 -5.32 -14.51 17.01
CA GLU A 187 -5.16 -15.96 17.17
C GLU A 187 -6.00 -16.41 18.38
N ARG A 188 -6.27 -17.71 18.53
CA ARG A 188 -7.00 -18.29 19.67
C ARG A 188 -6.48 -17.79 21.03
N ARG A 189 -5.18 -17.53 21.14
CA ARG A 189 -4.54 -17.07 22.40
C ARG A 189 -4.79 -15.59 22.71
N ASP A 190 -5.32 -14.82 21.77
CA ASP A 190 -5.43 -13.35 21.86
C ASP A 190 -6.74 -12.85 22.46
N HIS A 191 -7.70 -13.74 22.74
CA HIS A 191 -8.94 -13.40 23.43
C HIS A 191 -9.19 -14.27 24.66
N ALA A 192 -10.24 -13.95 25.43
CA ALA A 192 -10.71 -14.75 26.56
C ALA A 192 -11.25 -16.12 26.08
N GLY A 193 -11.15 -17.15 26.92
CA GLY A 193 -11.63 -18.51 26.61
C GLY A 193 -10.55 -19.61 26.63
N GLY A 194 -9.27 -19.26 26.76
CA GLY A 194 -8.20 -20.25 26.97
C GLY A 194 -7.94 -20.51 28.47
N ASP A 195 -7.70 -21.76 28.89
CA ASP A 195 -7.27 -22.12 30.26
C ASP A 195 -8.19 -21.56 31.39
N GLY A 196 -9.50 -21.42 31.14
CA GLY A 196 -10.48 -20.87 32.08
C GLY A 196 -10.40 -19.34 32.28
N GLN A 197 -9.76 -18.62 31.35
CA GLN A 197 -9.66 -17.17 31.38
C GLN A 197 -10.97 -16.53 30.92
N THR A 198 -11.52 -15.68 31.77
CA THR A 198 -12.82 -15.02 31.58
C THR A 198 -12.72 -13.60 31.03
N LEU A 199 -11.54 -12.99 31.12
CA LEU A 199 -11.28 -11.65 30.59
C LEU A 199 -9.86 -11.62 30.00
N ASN A 200 -9.70 -10.94 28.87
CA ASN A 200 -8.39 -10.69 28.25
C ASN A 200 -8.35 -9.23 27.75
N LEU A 201 -7.36 -8.48 28.20
CA LEU A 201 -6.99 -7.18 27.64
C LEU A 201 -5.68 -7.35 26.87
N ARG A 202 -5.67 -6.95 25.60
CA ARG A 202 -4.50 -7.00 24.71
C ARG A 202 -4.20 -5.61 24.15
N VAL A 203 -2.91 -5.27 24.13
CA VAL A 203 -2.36 -4.08 23.48
C VAL A 203 -1.30 -4.54 22.49
N ILE A 204 -1.35 -3.99 21.28
CA ILE A 204 -0.46 -4.26 20.17
C ILE A 204 0.10 -2.92 19.70
N GLY A 205 1.40 -2.88 19.43
CA GLY A 205 2.01 -1.78 18.70
C GLY A 205 3.04 -2.34 17.74
N GLY A 206 3.14 -1.78 16.55
CA GLY A 206 4.13 -2.24 15.58
C GLY A 206 4.34 -1.27 14.44
N ASP A 207 5.49 -1.41 13.81
CA ASP A 207 5.88 -0.68 12.62
C ASP A 207 6.06 -1.66 11.46
N TYR A 208 5.66 -1.26 10.25
CA TYR A 208 5.98 -2.02 9.05
C TYR A 208 6.31 -1.12 7.87
N HIS A 209 7.01 -1.69 6.90
CA HIS A 209 7.29 -1.06 5.61
C HIS A 209 7.13 -2.08 4.48
N TYR A 210 6.79 -1.61 3.29
CA TYR A 210 6.74 -2.39 2.04
C TYR A 210 6.72 -1.47 0.81
N THR A 211 6.96 -2.00 -0.38
CA THR A 211 6.75 -1.26 -1.63
C THR A 211 5.47 -1.71 -2.33
N ALA A 212 4.46 -0.85 -2.37
CA ALA A 212 3.19 -1.08 -3.07
C ALA A 212 3.32 -0.77 -4.56
N ALA A 213 2.64 -1.56 -5.41
CA ALA A 213 2.62 -1.40 -6.87
C ALA A 213 4.02 -1.22 -7.53
N GLY A 214 5.08 -1.73 -6.87
CA GLY A 214 6.47 -1.64 -7.33
C GLY A 214 7.12 -0.26 -7.29
N GLN A 215 6.42 0.78 -6.82
CA GLN A 215 6.94 2.17 -6.86
C GLN A 215 6.61 3.04 -5.64
N LEU A 216 5.62 2.65 -4.83
CA LEU A 216 5.18 3.44 -3.67
C LEU A 216 5.77 2.82 -2.40
N ALA A 217 6.84 3.41 -1.88
CA ALA A 217 7.44 2.99 -0.62
C ALA A 217 6.54 3.41 0.54
N GLN A 218 6.15 2.45 1.37
CA GLN A 218 5.20 2.62 2.46
C GLN A 218 5.86 2.47 3.81
N HIS A 219 5.44 3.27 4.77
CA HIS A 219 5.78 3.10 6.18
C HIS A 219 4.54 3.35 7.05
N GLU A 220 4.28 2.47 8.01
CA GLU A 220 3.11 2.58 8.89
C GLU A 220 3.48 2.21 10.34
N ASP A 221 3.05 3.05 11.27
CA ASP A 221 3.01 2.78 12.70
C ASP A 221 1.57 2.44 13.10
N THR A 222 1.40 1.35 13.84
CA THR A 222 0.09 0.82 14.24
C THR A 222 -0.04 0.68 15.73
N SER A 223 -1.23 0.93 16.26
CA SER A 223 -1.60 0.62 17.63
C SER A 223 -3.02 0.06 17.72
N THR A 224 -3.18 -1.04 18.46
CA THR A 224 -4.49 -1.65 18.71
C THR A 224 -4.64 -2.02 20.18
N VAL A 225 -5.81 -1.73 20.74
CA VAL A 225 -6.24 -2.22 22.06
C VAL A 225 -7.52 -3.04 21.89
N GLN A 226 -7.54 -4.25 22.43
CA GLN A 226 -8.72 -5.13 22.44
C GLN A 226 -9.04 -5.61 23.86
N LEU A 227 -10.32 -5.63 24.20
CA LEU A 227 -10.85 -6.23 25.41
C LEU A 227 -11.85 -7.32 25.02
N SER A 228 -11.65 -8.52 25.53
CA SER A 228 -12.57 -9.64 25.35
C SER A 228 -12.97 -10.28 26.67
N GLY A 229 -14.15 -10.89 26.68
CA GLY A 229 -14.68 -11.60 27.84
C GLY A 229 -15.47 -12.83 27.43
N ASP A 230 -15.30 -13.91 28.18
CA ASP A 230 -16.10 -15.13 28.02
C ASP A 230 -17.48 -14.92 28.67
N LEU A 231 -18.55 -15.21 27.91
CA LEU A 231 -19.92 -15.05 28.38
C LEU A 231 -20.55 -16.39 28.76
N PHE A 232 -20.29 -17.42 27.97
CA PHE A 232 -20.86 -18.74 28.15
C PHE A 232 -19.80 -19.81 27.92
N SER A 233 -19.66 -20.71 28.88
CA SER A 233 -18.85 -21.91 28.74
C SER A 233 -19.63 -23.14 29.18
N GLY A 234 -19.28 -24.27 28.59
CA GLY A 234 -19.99 -25.52 28.85
C GLY A 234 -19.17 -26.75 28.49
N ARG A 235 -19.55 -27.88 29.07
CA ARG A 235 -18.97 -29.18 28.70
C ARG A 235 -19.54 -29.67 27.38
N TRP A 236 -18.70 -30.33 26.60
CA TRP A 236 -19.07 -31.02 25.37
C TRP A 236 -18.67 -32.49 25.46
N GLY A 237 -19.65 -33.39 25.42
CA GLY A 237 -19.38 -34.83 25.58
C GLY A 237 -18.86 -35.19 26.98
N THR A 238 -17.87 -36.07 27.06
CA THR A 238 -17.33 -36.59 28.32
C THR A 238 -16.36 -35.63 29.01
N ASP A 239 -15.55 -34.91 28.23
CA ASP A 239 -14.41 -34.13 28.71
C ASP A 239 -14.02 -32.94 27.83
N GLY A 240 -14.78 -32.66 26.76
CA GLY A 240 -14.61 -31.47 25.95
C GLY A 240 -15.20 -30.22 26.61
N GLU A 241 -14.78 -29.05 26.13
CA GLU A 241 -15.21 -27.74 26.63
C GLU A 241 -15.42 -26.80 25.45
N TRP A 242 -16.46 -25.99 25.50
CA TRP A 242 -16.72 -24.91 24.55
C TRP A 242 -16.93 -23.60 25.29
N MET A 243 -16.59 -22.49 24.62
CA MET A 243 -16.70 -21.14 25.14
C MET A 243 -17.21 -20.19 24.06
N LEU A 244 -17.98 -19.18 24.47
CA LEU A 244 -18.53 -18.14 23.61
C LEU A 244 -18.36 -16.80 24.31
N GLY A 245 -17.62 -15.91 23.68
CA GLY A 245 -17.28 -14.61 24.21
C GLY A 245 -17.63 -13.46 23.28
N ILE A 246 -17.35 -12.25 23.79
CA ILE A 246 -17.41 -11.00 23.05
C ILE A 246 -16.04 -10.35 23.04
N VAL A 247 -15.79 -9.53 22.02
CA VAL A 247 -14.60 -8.69 21.92
C VAL A 247 -15.00 -7.31 21.43
N GLY A 248 -14.30 -6.28 21.93
CA GLY A 248 -14.33 -4.94 21.38
C GLY A 248 -12.93 -4.35 21.35
N GLY A 249 -12.66 -3.46 20.40
CA GLY A 249 -11.35 -2.86 20.26
C GLY A 249 -11.35 -1.46 19.64
N TYR A 250 -10.21 -0.81 19.78
CA TYR A 250 -9.86 0.47 19.16
C TYR A 250 -8.49 0.33 18.50
N SER A 251 -8.33 0.95 17.32
CA SER A 251 -7.07 1.01 16.61
C SER A 251 -6.82 2.43 16.11
N ASP A 252 -5.55 2.83 16.12
CA ASP A 252 -5.04 4.13 15.70
C ASP A 252 -3.74 3.88 14.94
N ASN A 253 -3.73 4.27 13.67
CA ASN A 253 -2.63 3.99 12.75
C ASN A 253 -2.30 5.25 11.95
N GLN A 254 -1.02 5.43 11.69
CA GLN A 254 -0.48 6.57 10.96
C GLN A 254 0.68 6.09 10.09
N GLY A 255 0.88 6.74 8.96
CA GLY A 255 1.94 6.37 8.06
C GLY A 255 2.16 7.36 6.94
N ASP A 256 2.99 6.95 6.01
CA ASP A 256 3.25 7.69 4.80
C ASP A 256 3.52 6.78 3.61
N SER A 257 3.24 7.35 2.45
CA SER A 257 3.56 6.79 1.15
C SER A 257 4.49 7.73 0.41
N ARG A 258 5.52 7.17 -0.22
CA ARG A 258 6.47 7.92 -1.02
C ARG A 258 6.66 7.29 -2.39
N SER A 259 6.47 8.07 -3.45
CA SER A 259 6.78 7.62 -4.81
C SER A 259 8.30 7.56 -5.01
N ASN A 260 8.83 6.40 -5.38
CA ASN A 260 10.24 6.23 -5.74
C ASN A 260 10.58 6.86 -7.11
N MET A 261 9.55 7.16 -7.92
CA MET A 261 9.68 7.76 -9.25
C MET A 261 9.82 9.28 -9.15
N THR A 262 8.85 9.93 -8.49
CA THR A 262 8.76 11.40 -8.41
C THR A 262 9.28 11.96 -7.08
N GLY A 263 9.42 11.13 -6.05
CA GLY A 263 9.79 11.56 -4.70
C GLY A 263 8.64 12.17 -3.90
N THR A 264 7.43 12.21 -4.47
CA THR A 264 6.21 12.74 -3.85
C THR A 264 5.88 11.96 -2.59
N ARG A 265 5.22 12.63 -1.64
CA ARG A 265 4.88 12.06 -0.34
C ARG A 265 3.44 12.40 0.02
N ALA A 266 2.69 11.38 0.40
CA ALA A 266 1.39 11.51 1.04
C ALA A 266 1.48 10.97 2.46
N ASP A 267 0.88 11.67 3.42
CA ASP A 267 0.72 11.18 4.79
C ASP A 267 -0.68 10.58 4.93
N ASN A 268 -0.79 9.43 5.60
CA ASN A 268 -2.05 8.72 5.84
C ASN A 268 -2.29 8.50 7.33
N GLN A 269 -3.56 8.48 7.73
CA GLN A 269 -3.98 8.12 9.09
C GLN A 269 -5.33 7.41 9.05
N ASN A 270 -5.52 6.46 9.95
CA ASN A 270 -6.83 5.88 10.19
C ASN A 270 -7.02 5.55 11.67
N HIS A 271 -8.24 5.70 12.15
CA HIS A 271 -8.63 5.25 13.48
C HIS A 271 -9.97 4.55 13.38
N GLY A 272 -10.12 3.47 14.13
CA GLY A 272 -11.28 2.62 14.01
C GLY A 272 -11.60 1.83 15.26
N TYR A 273 -12.79 1.26 15.21
CA TYR A 273 -13.33 0.44 16.28
C TYR A 273 -13.83 -0.86 15.69
N ALA A 274 -13.82 -1.90 16.52
CA ALA A 274 -14.43 -3.17 16.17
C ALA A 274 -15.23 -3.74 17.35
N VAL A 275 -16.29 -4.47 17.02
CA VAL A 275 -17.06 -5.27 17.97
C VAL A 275 -17.36 -6.63 17.37
N GLY A 276 -17.31 -7.69 18.18
CA GLY A 276 -17.48 -9.02 17.66
C GLY A 276 -17.70 -10.11 18.71
N LEU A 277 -17.74 -11.33 18.19
CA LEU A 277 -17.92 -12.57 18.93
C LEU A 277 -16.67 -13.44 18.79
N THR A 278 -16.40 -14.21 19.82
CA THR A 278 -15.34 -15.24 19.83
C THR A 278 -15.93 -16.56 20.26
N SER A 279 -15.43 -17.67 19.74
CA SER A 279 -15.90 -19.01 20.05
C SER A 279 -14.72 -19.98 20.03
N SER A 280 -14.58 -20.77 21.08
CA SER A 280 -13.53 -21.78 21.16
C SER A 280 -14.10 -23.13 21.57
N TRP A 281 -13.51 -24.21 21.08
CA TRP A 281 -13.82 -25.58 21.45
C TRP A 281 -12.53 -26.37 21.64
N PHE A 282 -12.47 -27.14 22.73
CA PHE A 282 -11.34 -28.01 23.08
C PHE A 282 -11.82 -29.44 23.26
N GLN A 283 -11.14 -30.39 22.61
CA GLN A 283 -11.46 -31.82 22.67
C GLN A 283 -11.40 -32.38 24.11
N HIS A 284 -10.39 -31.97 24.89
CA HIS A 284 -10.16 -32.45 26.26
C HIS A 284 -10.08 -31.28 27.27
N GLY A 285 -10.86 -30.22 27.05
CA GLY A 285 -10.89 -29.03 27.92
C GLY A 285 -9.50 -28.46 28.20
N ASN A 286 -9.16 -28.31 29.48
CA ASN A 286 -7.87 -27.76 29.93
C ASN A 286 -6.69 -28.77 29.89
N GLN A 287 -6.91 -29.99 29.40
CA GLN A 287 -5.80 -30.92 29.17
C GLN A 287 -5.09 -30.45 27.90
N LYS A 288 -3.85 -29.96 28.01
CA LYS A 288 -3.03 -29.47 26.88
C LYS A 288 -2.59 -30.60 25.92
N GLN A 289 -3.51 -31.48 25.56
CA GLN A 289 -3.32 -32.65 24.72
C GLN A 289 -4.64 -32.98 24.01
N GLY A 290 -4.78 -32.56 22.76
CA GLY A 290 -6.01 -32.75 21.98
C GLY A 290 -6.22 -31.70 20.91
N ALA A 291 -7.21 -31.96 20.04
CA ALA A 291 -7.62 -31.00 19.03
C ALA A 291 -8.37 -29.82 19.65
N TRP A 292 -8.31 -28.68 18.98
CA TRP A 292 -9.13 -27.52 19.29
C TRP A 292 -9.53 -26.80 18.01
N LEU A 293 -10.61 -26.03 18.12
CA LEU A 293 -11.16 -25.20 17.06
C LEU A 293 -11.52 -23.85 17.66
N ASP A 294 -11.19 -22.78 16.96
CA ASP A 294 -11.42 -21.40 17.36
C ASP A 294 -11.99 -20.60 16.20
N SER A 295 -12.86 -19.65 16.50
CA SER A 295 -13.45 -18.76 15.51
C SER A 295 -13.76 -17.41 16.13
N TRP A 296 -13.57 -16.37 15.33
CA TRP A 296 -13.98 -15.01 15.68
C TRP A 296 -14.61 -14.32 14.49
N LEU A 297 -15.50 -13.37 14.78
CA LEU A 297 -16.21 -12.55 13.81
C LEU A 297 -16.34 -11.14 14.38
N GLN A 298 -15.85 -10.14 13.67
CA GLN A 298 -15.92 -8.74 14.09
C GLN A 298 -16.46 -7.88 12.95
N TYR A 299 -17.27 -6.88 13.30
CA TYR A 299 -17.58 -5.76 12.42
C TYR A 299 -16.68 -4.59 12.81
N ALA A 300 -15.94 -4.05 11.85
CA ALA A 300 -15.00 -2.96 12.05
C ALA A 300 -15.41 -1.74 11.20
N TRP A 301 -15.14 -0.55 11.72
CA TRP A 301 -15.36 0.72 11.03
C TRP A 301 -14.27 1.72 11.37
N PHE A 302 -13.82 2.45 10.36
CA PHE A 302 -12.70 3.38 10.42
C PHE A 302 -13.07 4.70 9.78
N SER A 303 -12.51 5.78 10.33
CA SER A 303 -12.37 7.05 9.63
C SER A 303 -10.94 7.14 9.14
N ASN A 304 -10.76 7.53 7.88
CA ASN A 304 -9.49 7.52 7.19
C ASN A 304 -9.23 8.90 6.61
N ASP A 305 -7.99 9.33 6.69
CA ASP A 305 -7.52 10.55 6.05
C ASP A 305 -6.24 10.27 5.27
N VAL A 306 -6.12 10.89 4.10
CA VAL A 306 -4.90 10.91 3.29
C VAL A 306 -4.65 12.34 2.85
N SER A 307 -3.41 12.81 2.94
CA SER A 307 -3.09 14.20 2.61
C SER A 307 -1.76 14.33 1.88
N GLU A 308 -1.69 15.34 1.03
CA GLU A 308 -0.48 15.72 0.29
C GLU A 308 -0.29 17.23 0.41
N GLN A 309 0.97 17.71 0.45
CA GLN A 309 1.29 19.11 0.75
C GLN A 309 0.59 20.12 -0.17
N GLU A 310 0.43 19.78 -1.45
CA GLU A 310 -0.11 20.71 -2.47
C GLU A 310 -1.59 20.45 -2.79
N ASP A 311 -2.13 19.30 -2.39
CA ASP A 311 -3.37 18.74 -2.97
C ASP A 311 -4.47 18.44 -1.94
N GLY A 312 -4.33 18.99 -0.72
CA GLY A 312 -5.34 18.93 0.34
C GLY A 312 -5.47 17.57 1.03
N THR A 313 -6.47 17.45 1.91
CA THR A 313 -6.76 16.24 2.69
C THR A 313 -8.05 15.59 2.19
N ASP A 314 -7.96 14.29 1.93
CA ASP A 314 -9.05 13.40 1.55
C ASP A 314 -9.59 12.73 2.80
N HIS A 315 -10.90 12.84 3.01
CA HIS A 315 -11.60 12.32 4.17
C HIS A 315 -12.63 11.28 3.74
N TYR A 316 -12.54 10.07 4.28
CA TYR A 316 -13.45 8.99 3.90
C TYR A 316 -13.59 7.95 5.02
N HIS A 317 -14.53 7.03 4.86
CA HIS A 317 -14.79 5.96 5.84
C HIS A 317 -14.54 4.60 5.19
N SER A 318 -14.23 3.62 6.03
CA SER A 318 -14.19 2.21 5.61
C SER A 318 -14.85 1.36 6.68
N SER A 319 -15.53 0.30 6.27
CA SER A 319 -16.18 -0.62 7.19
C SER A 319 -16.38 -1.99 6.59
N GLY A 320 -16.58 -2.98 7.46
CA GLY A 320 -16.91 -4.31 6.99
C GLY A 320 -16.70 -5.39 8.03
N ILE A 321 -16.76 -6.62 7.54
CA ILE A 321 -16.69 -7.82 8.37
C ILE A 321 -15.31 -8.46 8.21
N ILE A 322 -14.68 -8.77 9.33
CA ILE A 322 -13.53 -9.66 9.39
C ILE A 322 -13.90 -10.91 10.18
N ALA A 323 -13.45 -12.07 9.71
CA ALA A 323 -13.80 -13.34 10.33
C ALA A 323 -12.65 -14.32 10.24
N SER A 324 -12.61 -15.29 11.14
CA SER A 324 -11.62 -16.36 11.08
C SER A 324 -12.13 -17.69 11.61
N LEU A 325 -11.51 -18.74 11.09
CA LEU A 325 -11.54 -20.09 11.62
C LEU A 325 -10.11 -20.59 11.79
N GLU A 326 -9.74 -20.94 13.02
CA GLU A 326 -8.43 -21.47 13.40
C GLU A 326 -8.60 -22.86 14.00
N ALA A 327 -7.74 -23.81 13.63
CA ALA A 327 -7.73 -25.15 14.21
C ALA A 327 -6.31 -25.59 14.52
N GLY A 328 -6.15 -26.43 15.52
CA GLY A 328 -4.85 -26.99 15.85
C GLY A 328 -4.92 -28.19 16.76
N TYR A 329 -3.76 -28.69 17.13
CA TYR A 329 -3.63 -29.86 17.99
C TYR A 329 -2.54 -29.67 19.02
N GLN A 330 -2.89 -29.74 20.29
CA GLN A 330 -1.91 -29.68 21.38
C GLN A 330 -1.26 -31.04 21.59
N TRP A 331 0.05 -31.06 21.59
CA TRP A 331 0.85 -32.25 21.84
C TRP A 331 1.83 -32.02 23.00
N LEU A 332 1.75 -32.88 24.01
CA LEU A 332 2.64 -32.94 25.17
C LEU A 332 3.63 -34.11 25.00
N PRO A 333 4.75 -33.96 24.28
CA PRO A 333 5.75 -35.02 24.10
C PRO A 333 6.49 -35.40 25.40
N GLY A 334 6.32 -34.62 26.48
CA GLY A 334 6.96 -34.81 27.78
C GLY A 334 7.89 -33.65 28.15
N ARG A 335 8.53 -33.74 29.33
CA ARG A 335 9.50 -32.74 29.84
C ARG A 335 8.97 -31.29 29.95
N GLY A 336 7.65 -31.12 30.08
CA GLY A 336 7.03 -29.80 30.24
C GLY A 336 6.98 -28.96 28.96
N VAL A 337 7.15 -29.57 27.79
CA VAL A 337 7.03 -28.90 26.48
C VAL A 337 5.65 -29.16 25.90
N VAL A 338 4.99 -28.12 25.40
CA VAL A 338 3.79 -28.22 24.56
C VAL A 338 4.17 -27.80 23.16
N ILE A 339 3.80 -28.60 22.17
CA ILE A 339 3.93 -28.27 20.74
C ILE A 339 2.51 -28.23 20.18
N GLU A 340 2.20 -27.19 19.41
CA GLU A 340 0.87 -26.97 18.85
C GLU A 340 0.98 -26.52 17.38
N PRO A 341 0.94 -27.45 16.41
CA PRO A 341 0.65 -27.08 15.03
C PRO A 341 -0.75 -26.48 14.93
N GLN A 342 -0.86 -25.40 14.16
CA GLN A 342 -2.08 -24.63 13.97
C GLN A 342 -2.22 -24.17 12.52
N ALA A 343 -3.46 -24.05 12.05
CA ALA A 343 -3.81 -23.53 10.74
C ALA A 343 -5.01 -22.60 10.87
N GLN A 344 -5.02 -21.51 10.10
CA GLN A 344 -6.05 -20.49 10.18
C GLN A 344 -6.44 -20.02 8.79
N VAL A 345 -7.73 -19.74 8.62
CA VAL A 345 -8.28 -19.03 7.47
C VAL A 345 -8.93 -17.76 7.99
N ILE A 346 -8.64 -16.63 7.34
CA ILE A 346 -9.09 -15.29 7.75
C ILE A 346 -9.74 -14.64 6.54
N TYR A 347 -11.00 -14.26 6.69
CA TYR A 347 -11.72 -13.42 5.74
C TYR A 347 -11.51 -11.95 6.10
N GLN A 348 -11.04 -11.17 5.13
CA GLN A 348 -10.77 -9.75 5.21
C GLN A 348 -11.79 -9.04 4.33
N GLY A 349 -12.82 -8.44 4.94
CA GLY A 349 -13.93 -7.82 4.20
C GLY A 349 -14.19 -6.38 4.61
N VAL A 350 -13.18 -5.65 5.12
CA VAL A 350 -13.29 -4.20 5.29
C VAL A 350 -13.13 -3.54 3.94
N GLN A 351 -14.14 -2.76 3.56
CA GLN A 351 -14.18 -2.04 2.29
C GLN A 351 -14.20 -0.54 2.53
N GLN A 352 -13.55 0.20 1.65
CA GLN A 352 -13.58 1.65 1.60
C GLN A 352 -14.85 2.16 0.92
N ASP A 353 -15.48 3.19 1.49
CA ASP A 353 -16.60 3.87 0.84
C ASP A 353 -16.10 4.68 -0.36
N ASP A 354 -16.90 4.73 -1.44
CA ASP A 354 -16.60 5.59 -2.58
C ASP A 354 -16.57 7.07 -2.15
N PHE A 355 -15.52 7.80 -2.53
CA PHE A 355 -15.39 9.22 -2.22
C PHE A 355 -14.83 10.03 -3.39
N THR A 356 -14.90 11.35 -3.25
CA THR A 356 -14.27 12.30 -4.18
C THR A 356 -13.10 12.95 -3.47
N ALA A 357 -11.90 12.72 -3.98
CA ALA A 357 -10.67 13.31 -3.47
C ALA A 357 -10.63 14.83 -3.72
N ALA A 358 -9.72 15.51 -3.05
CA ALA A 358 -9.50 16.96 -3.13
C ALA A 358 -9.01 17.39 -4.52
N ASN A 359 -8.30 16.52 -5.23
CA ASN A 359 -7.97 16.65 -6.66
C ASN A 359 -9.19 16.43 -7.59
N ARG A 360 -10.38 16.17 -7.02
CA ARG A 360 -11.67 15.88 -7.67
C ARG A 360 -11.80 14.51 -8.32
N ALA A 361 -10.81 13.63 -8.14
CA ALA A 361 -10.89 12.26 -8.61
C ALA A 361 -11.92 11.45 -7.81
N ARG A 362 -12.67 10.57 -8.49
CA ARG A 362 -13.53 9.59 -7.83
C ARG A 362 -12.70 8.37 -7.46
N VAL A 363 -12.59 8.09 -6.18
CA VAL A 363 -11.87 6.92 -5.65
C VAL A 363 -12.90 5.89 -5.20
N SER A 364 -12.71 4.65 -5.63
CA SER A 364 -13.53 3.49 -5.25
C SER A 364 -12.66 2.23 -5.13
N GLN A 365 -13.16 1.22 -4.41
CA GLN A 365 -12.47 -0.06 -4.29
C GLN A 365 -13.05 -1.06 -5.30
N SER A 366 -12.25 -1.56 -6.25
CA SER A 366 -12.71 -2.51 -7.27
C SER A 366 -12.73 -3.95 -6.75
N GLN A 367 -11.78 -4.33 -5.88
CA GLN A 367 -11.73 -5.63 -5.23
C GLN A 367 -11.77 -5.48 -3.71
N GLY A 368 -12.87 -5.97 -3.12
CA GLY A 368 -13.31 -5.66 -1.76
C GLY A 368 -12.84 -6.60 -0.66
N ASP A 369 -12.66 -7.89 -0.98
CA ASP A 369 -12.46 -8.93 0.00
C ASP A 369 -11.34 -9.92 -0.36
N ASP A 370 -10.65 -10.38 0.68
CA ASP A 370 -9.55 -11.33 0.55
C ASP A 370 -9.62 -12.45 1.60
N ILE A 371 -8.96 -13.57 1.31
CA ILE A 371 -8.83 -14.71 2.20
C ILE A 371 -7.35 -14.93 2.51
N GLN A 372 -6.93 -14.55 3.72
CA GLN A 372 -5.61 -14.88 4.21
C GLN A 372 -5.58 -16.28 4.84
N THR A 373 -4.51 -17.02 4.60
CA THR A 373 -4.26 -18.29 5.26
C THR A 373 -3.00 -18.21 6.12
N ARG A 374 -3.01 -18.86 7.29
CA ARG A 374 -1.84 -18.99 8.17
C ARG A 374 -1.57 -20.45 8.49
N LEU A 375 -0.32 -20.85 8.37
CA LEU A 375 0.20 -22.10 8.92
C LEU A 375 1.19 -21.78 10.03
N GLY A 376 0.97 -22.34 11.21
CA GLY A 376 1.70 -21.99 12.41
C GLY A 376 2.20 -23.19 13.19
N LEU A 377 3.27 -22.98 13.94
CA LEU A 377 3.74 -23.88 14.98
C LEU A 377 4.02 -23.07 16.24
N HIS A 378 3.26 -23.35 17.30
CA HIS A 378 3.48 -22.79 18.62
C HIS A 378 4.20 -23.78 19.53
N SER A 379 5.07 -23.29 20.40
CA SER A 379 5.70 -24.07 21.45
C SER A 379 5.72 -23.32 22.78
N GLU A 380 5.38 -24.02 23.87
CA GLU A 380 5.51 -23.53 25.26
C GLU A 380 6.50 -24.39 26.03
N TRP A 381 7.33 -23.76 26.87
CA TRP A 381 8.26 -24.48 27.73
C TRP A 381 8.00 -24.17 29.21
N ARG A 382 7.54 -25.17 29.97
CA ARG A 382 7.36 -25.02 31.42
C ARG A 382 8.71 -25.01 32.12
N THR A 383 9.01 -23.91 32.81
CA THR A 383 10.22 -23.78 33.64
C THR A 383 9.90 -23.93 35.13
N ALA A 384 10.94 -24.10 35.96
CA ALA A 384 10.79 -24.20 37.41
C ALA A 384 10.35 -22.88 38.09
N VAL A 385 10.38 -21.75 37.37
CA VAL A 385 10.26 -20.40 37.95
C VAL A 385 8.90 -19.74 37.70
N HIS A 386 7.85 -20.52 37.40
CA HIS A 386 6.51 -20.02 37.04
C HIS A 386 6.49 -19.07 35.82
N VAL A 387 7.54 -19.12 35.01
CA VAL A 387 7.68 -18.39 33.74
C VAL A 387 7.58 -19.40 32.60
N ILE A 388 6.79 -19.10 31.58
CA ILE A 388 6.55 -19.96 30.42
C ILE A 388 7.02 -19.19 29.17
N PRO A 389 8.24 -19.43 28.67
CA PRO A 389 8.67 -18.95 27.36
C PRO A 389 7.80 -19.57 26.26
N THR A 390 7.60 -18.80 25.19
CA THR A 390 6.85 -19.21 24.01
C THR A 390 7.60 -18.86 22.72
N LEU A 391 7.38 -19.66 21.70
CA LEU A 391 7.84 -19.42 20.33
C LEU A 391 6.70 -19.75 19.39
N ASP A 392 6.40 -18.84 18.48
CA ASP A 392 5.53 -19.09 17.35
C ASP A 392 6.33 -18.89 16.06
N LEU A 393 6.16 -19.83 15.15
CA LEU A 393 6.66 -19.76 13.78
C LEU A 393 5.43 -19.78 12.88
N ASN A 394 5.16 -18.71 12.14
CA ASN A 394 4.00 -18.64 11.27
C ASN A 394 4.42 -18.35 9.82
N TYR A 395 3.65 -18.89 8.89
CA TYR A 395 3.70 -18.56 7.46
C TYR A 395 2.31 -18.12 7.05
N TYR A 396 2.24 -16.94 6.45
CA TYR A 396 1.00 -16.36 5.95
C TYR A 396 1.03 -16.31 4.43
N HIS A 397 -0.13 -16.55 3.82
CA HIS A 397 -0.34 -16.42 2.39
C HIS A 397 -1.66 -15.72 2.10
N ASP A 398 -1.56 -14.64 1.33
CA ASP A 398 -2.64 -13.81 0.82
C ASP A 398 -2.70 -14.02 -0.72
N PRO A 399 -3.76 -14.65 -1.24
CA PRO A 399 -3.82 -15.10 -2.63
C PRO A 399 -4.26 -14.01 -3.61
N HIS A 400 -5.07 -13.03 -3.17
CA HIS A 400 -5.55 -11.96 -4.02
C HIS A 400 -4.79 -10.66 -3.79
N SER A 401 -4.80 -9.84 -4.84
CA SER A 401 -4.24 -8.50 -4.84
C SER A 401 -5.27 -7.54 -4.26
N THR A 402 -4.81 -6.45 -3.65
CA THR A 402 -5.72 -5.35 -3.28
C THR A 402 -5.84 -4.42 -4.46
N GLU A 403 -7.06 -4.12 -4.92
CA GLU A 403 -7.27 -3.24 -6.08
C GLU A 403 -8.05 -1.99 -5.70
N ILE A 404 -7.49 -0.83 -6.05
CA ILE A 404 -8.15 0.48 -5.95
C ILE A 404 -8.43 0.97 -7.36
N GLU A 405 -9.63 1.47 -7.58
CA GLU A 405 -10.01 2.18 -8.81
C GLU A 405 -10.08 3.68 -8.51
N GLU A 406 -9.23 4.44 -9.18
CA GLU A 406 -9.28 5.89 -9.15
C GLU A 406 -9.61 6.40 -10.55
N ASP A 407 -10.80 6.96 -10.67
CA ASP A 407 -11.27 7.67 -11.86
C ASP A 407 -11.25 6.81 -13.14
N GLY A 408 -11.46 5.49 -12.99
CA GLY A 408 -11.48 4.50 -14.07
C GLY A 408 -10.16 3.76 -14.29
N SER A 409 -9.10 4.14 -13.57
CA SER A 409 -7.81 3.44 -13.58
C SER A 409 -7.72 2.48 -12.40
N THR A 410 -7.53 1.19 -12.68
CA THR A 410 -7.34 0.15 -11.64
C THR A 410 -5.87 -0.01 -11.30
N ILE A 411 -5.54 0.15 -10.03
CA ILE A 411 -4.21 -0.07 -9.46
C ILE A 411 -4.27 -1.32 -8.59
N SER A 412 -3.54 -2.35 -8.99
CA SER A 412 -3.39 -3.60 -8.25
C SER A 412 -2.13 -3.55 -7.39
N ASP A 413 -2.28 -3.83 -6.10
CA ASP A 413 -1.19 -4.09 -5.18
C ASP A 413 -1.03 -5.59 -4.96
N ASP A 414 0.05 -6.11 -5.51
CA ASP A 414 0.49 -7.50 -5.34
C ASP A 414 1.42 -7.69 -4.14
N ALA A 415 1.65 -6.64 -3.35
CA ALA A 415 2.63 -6.70 -2.29
C ALA A 415 2.23 -7.64 -1.15
N VAL A 416 3.25 -8.26 -0.53
CA VAL A 416 3.13 -9.04 0.71
C VAL A 416 2.24 -10.29 0.59
N LYS A 417 2.15 -10.92 -0.59
CA LYS A 417 1.41 -12.18 -0.80
C LYS A 417 1.87 -13.34 0.07
N GLN A 418 3.13 -13.30 0.50
CA GLN A 418 3.71 -14.34 1.35
C GLN A 418 4.61 -13.70 2.39
N ARG A 419 4.46 -14.12 3.65
CA ARG A 419 5.33 -13.67 4.74
C ARG A 419 5.55 -14.75 5.79
N GLY A 420 6.76 -14.78 6.32
CA GLY A 420 7.12 -15.58 7.49
C GLY A 420 7.17 -14.70 8.74
N GLU A 421 6.77 -15.26 9.87
CA GLU A 421 6.83 -14.62 11.18
C GLU A 421 7.58 -15.50 12.19
N ILE A 422 8.42 -14.87 12.99
CA ILE A 422 8.98 -15.44 14.22
C ILE A 422 8.51 -14.58 15.39
N LYS A 423 7.81 -15.17 16.34
CA LYS A 423 7.31 -14.50 17.54
C LYS A 423 7.86 -15.19 18.78
N VAL A 424 8.49 -14.41 19.65
CA VAL A 424 9.05 -14.90 20.90
C VAL A 424 8.35 -14.21 22.05
N GLY A 425 7.92 -14.98 23.04
CA GLY A 425 7.14 -14.47 24.15
C GLY A 425 7.46 -15.11 25.49
N VAL A 426 6.88 -14.52 26.52
CA VAL A 426 6.93 -15.01 27.89
C VAL A 426 5.58 -14.79 28.54
N THR A 427 5.07 -15.82 29.19
CA THR A 427 3.88 -15.75 30.04
C THR A 427 4.27 -15.96 31.51
N GLY A 428 3.77 -15.11 32.40
CA GLY A 428 3.99 -15.20 33.85
C GLY A 428 2.70 -15.01 34.63
N ASN A 429 2.53 -15.78 35.71
CA ASN A 429 1.41 -15.63 36.63
C ASN A 429 1.77 -14.60 37.69
N ILE A 430 1.10 -13.44 37.69
CA ILE A 430 1.29 -12.39 38.70
C ILE A 430 0.58 -12.77 40.01
N SER A 431 -0.58 -13.41 39.90
CA SER A 431 -1.33 -13.94 41.03
C SER A 431 -2.00 -15.27 40.67
N GLN A 432 -2.75 -15.84 41.60
CA GLN A 432 -3.59 -17.01 41.30
C GLN A 432 -4.69 -16.72 40.26
N ARG A 433 -5.02 -15.46 39.99
CA ARG A 433 -6.12 -15.05 39.12
C ARG A 433 -5.70 -14.22 37.90
N VAL A 434 -4.47 -13.71 37.89
CA VAL A 434 -4.00 -12.77 36.87
C VAL A 434 -2.70 -13.29 36.27
N SER A 435 -2.69 -13.36 34.94
CA SER A 435 -1.51 -13.72 34.15
C SER A 435 -1.19 -12.59 33.17
N LEU A 436 0.10 -12.41 32.89
CA LEU A 436 0.59 -11.45 31.92
C LEU A 436 1.41 -12.18 30.86
N ARG A 437 1.19 -11.82 29.59
CA ARG A 437 1.95 -12.30 28.45
C ARG A 437 2.56 -11.11 27.73
N GLY A 438 3.85 -11.17 27.44
CA GLY A 438 4.53 -10.22 26.56
C GLY A 438 5.23 -10.98 25.44
N SER A 439 5.15 -10.48 24.21
CA SER A 439 5.87 -11.05 23.06
C SER A 439 6.29 -9.99 22.06
N VAL A 440 7.30 -10.33 21.26
CA VAL A 440 7.76 -9.56 20.10
C VAL A 440 7.73 -10.47 18.89
N ALA A 441 7.19 -9.98 17.78
CA ALA A 441 7.17 -10.66 16.50
C ALA A 441 7.98 -9.89 15.46
N TRP A 442 8.70 -10.61 14.62
CA TRP A 442 9.34 -10.10 13.42
C TRP A 442 8.76 -10.84 12.22
N GLN A 443 8.34 -10.07 11.21
CA GLN A 443 7.85 -10.63 9.96
C GLN A 443 8.72 -10.17 8.80
N LYS A 444 8.87 -11.05 7.80
CA LYS A 444 9.50 -10.72 6.52
C LYS A 444 8.73 -11.38 5.39
N GLY A 445 8.45 -10.62 4.33
CA GLY A 445 7.63 -11.07 3.21
C GLY A 445 8.23 -10.78 1.84
N SER A 446 7.41 -10.96 0.81
CA SER A 446 7.67 -10.46 -0.54
C SER A 446 7.70 -8.93 -0.57
N ASP A 447 8.18 -8.35 -1.68
CA ASP A 447 8.07 -6.91 -1.97
C ASP A 447 8.67 -6.04 -0.88
N ASP A 448 9.85 -6.46 -0.40
CA ASP A 448 10.62 -5.88 0.70
C ASP A 448 9.93 -5.75 2.07
N PHE A 449 8.73 -6.33 2.23
CA PHE A 449 7.96 -6.25 3.46
C PHE A 449 8.76 -6.70 4.69
N ALA A 450 8.78 -5.83 5.69
CA ALA A 450 9.21 -6.19 7.03
C ALA A 450 8.34 -5.49 8.07
N GLN A 451 8.11 -6.20 9.18
CA GLN A 451 7.33 -5.70 10.31
C GLN A 451 7.98 -6.12 11.63
N THR A 452 7.95 -5.20 12.60
CA THR A 452 8.20 -5.52 14.01
C THR A 452 6.96 -5.17 14.83
N ALA A 453 6.50 -6.10 15.66
CA ALA A 453 5.33 -5.87 16.51
C ALA A 453 5.55 -6.35 17.94
N GLY A 454 5.15 -5.53 18.90
CA GLY A 454 5.10 -5.84 20.32
C GLY A 454 3.67 -6.14 20.78
N PHE A 455 3.52 -7.14 21.65
CA PHE A 455 2.24 -7.55 22.19
C PHE A 455 2.32 -7.62 23.71
N LEU A 456 1.31 -7.07 24.37
CA LEU A 456 1.11 -7.19 25.80
C LEU A 456 -0.33 -7.64 26.07
N SER A 457 -0.51 -8.75 26.78
CA SER A 457 -1.83 -9.25 27.14
C SER A 457 -1.91 -9.53 28.63
N MET A 458 -3.03 -9.15 29.25
CA MET A 458 -3.36 -9.45 30.63
C MET A 458 -4.64 -10.26 30.66
N THR A 459 -4.62 -11.40 31.35
CA THR A 459 -5.76 -12.32 31.43
C THR A 459 -6.19 -12.55 32.86
N VAL A 460 -7.49 -12.67 33.06
CA VAL A 460 -8.10 -12.84 34.40
C VAL A 460 -9.00 -14.07 34.42
N LYS A 461 -8.89 -14.85 35.49
CA LYS A 461 -9.78 -15.97 35.83
C LYS A 461 -10.40 -15.77 37.22
N TRP A 462 -11.67 -16.16 37.38
CA TRP A 462 -12.46 -15.92 38.60
C TRP A 462 -12.45 -17.10 39.58
#